data_AF-A0A1U7DPI8-F1
#
_entry.id   AF-A0A1U7DPI8-F1
#
_cell.length_a   1.000
_cell.length_b   1.000
_cell.length_c   1.000
_cell.angle_alpha   90.00
_cell.angle_beta   90.00
_cell.angle_gamma   90.00
#
_symmetry.space_group_name_H-M   'P 1'
#
loop_
_entity.id
_entity.type
_entity.pdbx_description
1 polymer ?
#
loop_
_entity_poly.entity_id
_entity_poly.type
_entity_poly.pdbx_seq_one_letter_code
_entity_poly.pdbx_strand_id
1 'polypeptide(L)'
;MLEVDFNEATLKGGSFRYGISLEHCLFPNGPLYIFIKNPKETFERAIKKIEGTWAIEDKDLAIRYIKAVYYTNTDKDPENVFMDKHIFLEEDGEEFANAFFKVINEANAV
;
A
#
# COMPACT_ATOMS: atom_id res chain seq x y z
N MET A 1 11.36 11.75 23.72
CA MET A 1 10.94 11.79 22.31
C MET A 1 9.45 11.45 22.31
N LEU A 2 8.60 12.19 21.60
CA LEU A 2 7.16 11.96 21.60
C LEU A 2 6.84 10.93 20.50
N GLU A 3 6.33 9.76 20.90
CA GLU A 3 5.75 8.80 19.97
C GLU A 3 4.38 9.33 19.53
N VAL A 4 4.10 9.24 18.22
CA VAL A 4 2.78 9.57 17.69
C VAL A 4 2.03 8.25 17.50
N ASP A 5 1.04 8.01 18.35
CA ASP A 5 0.28 6.77 18.36
C ASP A 5 -0.95 6.86 17.45
N PHE A 6 -0.96 6.06 16.38
CA PHE A 6 -2.08 5.84 15.48
C PHE A 6 -2.72 4.46 15.67
N ASN A 7 -2.39 3.67 16.69
CA ASN A 7 -2.92 2.31 16.88
C ASN A 7 -4.45 2.25 16.90
N GLU A 8 -5.12 3.28 17.45
CA GLU A 8 -6.58 3.41 17.48
C GLU A 8 -7.14 4.26 16.32
N ALA A 9 -6.28 4.76 15.44
CA ALA A 9 -6.70 5.62 14.33
C ALA A 9 -7.17 4.79 13.13
N THR A 10 -8.31 5.15 12.55
CA THR A 10 -8.71 4.65 11.24
C THR A 10 -8.07 5.50 10.15
N LEU A 11 -6.97 5.02 9.56
CA LEU A 11 -6.27 5.69 8.47
C LEU A 11 -6.76 5.18 7.10
N LYS A 12 -7.60 5.96 6.43
CA LYS A 12 -8.10 5.64 5.08
C LYS A 12 -7.19 6.22 4.00
N GLY A 13 -6.42 5.37 3.30
CA GLY A 13 -5.68 5.76 2.08
C GLY A 13 -4.63 6.86 2.29
N GLY A 14 -3.78 6.73 3.31
CA GLY A 14 -2.76 7.73 3.65
C GLY A 14 -1.43 7.54 2.91
N SER A 15 -0.91 8.60 2.30
CA SER A 15 0.50 8.66 1.84
C SER A 15 1.24 9.75 2.59
N PHE A 16 2.47 9.47 3.03
CA PHE A 16 3.30 10.41 3.77
C PHE A 16 4.42 10.92 2.87
N ARG A 17 4.62 12.24 2.85
CA ARG A 17 5.56 12.94 1.95
C ARG A 17 6.44 13.91 2.74
N TYR A 18 7.53 14.35 2.11
CA TYR A 18 8.45 15.38 2.61
C TYR A 18 9.33 15.00 3.81
N GLY A 19 9.86 13.78 3.87
CA GLY A 19 10.86 13.44 4.89
C GLY A 19 10.31 13.39 6.31
N ILE A 20 8.98 13.34 6.50
CA ILE A 20 8.41 13.12 7.83
C ILE A 20 8.82 11.71 8.26
N SER A 21 9.75 11.62 9.20
CA SER A 21 10.14 10.34 9.78
C SER A 21 8.94 9.76 10.53
N LEU A 22 8.50 8.58 10.09
CA LEU A 22 7.44 7.80 10.73
C LEU A 22 8.02 6.69 11.60
N GLU A 23 9.33 6.71 11.85
CA GLU A 23 10.05 5.67 12.60
C GLU A 23 9.55 5.55 14.05
N HIS A 24 9.01 6.64 14.60
CA HIS A 24 8.44 6.71 15.95
C HIS A 24 6.90 6.76 15.94
N CYS A 25 6.27 6.42 14.81
CA CYS A 25 4.82 6.32 14.71
C CYS A 25 4.38 4.87 14.97
N LEU A 26 3.39 4.68 15.83
CA LEU A 26 2.73 3.40 16.00
C LEU A 26 1.54 3.36 15.06
N PHE A 27 1.57 2.49 14.05
CA PHE A 27 0.47 2.35 13.08
C PHE A 27 -0.49 1.25 13.49
N PRO A 28 -1.77 1.30 13.05
CA PRO A 28 -2.70 0.20 13.22
C PRO A 28 -2.09 -1.13 12.78
N ASN A 29 -1.95 -2.05 13.74
CA ASN A 29 -1.49 -3.41 13.47
C ASN A 29 -2.69 -4.29 13.14
N GLY A 30 -2.68 -4.94 11.98
CA GLY A 30 -3.74 -5.86 11.60
C GLY A 30 -3.66 -6.33 10.15
N PRO A 31 -4.45 -7.36 9.79
CA PRO A 31 -4.44 -7.95 8.44
C PRO A 31 -5.01 -7.03 7.35
N LEU A 32 -5.50 -5.85 7.75
CA LEU A 32 -6.16 -4.86 6.90
C LEU A 32 -5.25 -3.69 6.57
N TYR A 33 -4.04 -3.63 7.13
CA TYR A 33 -3.14 -2.50 6.94
C TYR A 33 -1.73 -2.96 6.54
N ILE A 34 -1.08 -2.23 5.64
CA ILE A 34 0.32 -2.44 5.28
C ILE A 34 1.06 -1.10 5.30
N PHE A 35 2.16 -1.07 6.04
CA PHE A 35 3.12 0.03 5.99
C PHE A 35 4.27 -0.30 5.04
N ILE A 36 4.47 0.54 4.01
CA ILE A 36 5.44 0.33 2.94
C ILE A 36 6.55 1.38 3.06
N LYS A 37 7.78 0.92 3.35
CA LYS A 37 8.96 1.79 3.59
C LYS A 37 9.72 2.19 2.32
N ASN A 38 9.64 1.39 1.26
CA ASN A 38 10.27 1.67 -0.03
C ASN A 38 9.22 1.52 -1.14
N PRO A 39 8.24 2.45 -1.25
CA PRO A 39 7.08 2.29 -2.13
C PRO A 39 7.46 1.99 -3.57
N LYS A 40 8.49 2.66 -4.09
CA LYS A 40 8.98 2.45 -5.46
C LYS A 40 9.34 1.00 -5.73
N GLU A 41 10.30 0.48 -4.95
CA GLU A 41 10.78 -0.89 -5.13
C GLU A 41 9.69 -1.91 -4.84
N THR A 42 8.91 -1.71 -3.77
CA THR A 42 7.79 -2.59 -3.42
C THR A 42 6.77 -2.67 -4.55
N PHE A 43 6.39 -1.54 -5.14
CA PHE A 43 5.42 -1.51 -6.23
C PHE A 43 5.97 -2.04 -7.54
N GLU A 44 7.24 -1.77 -7.88
CA GLU A 44 7.90 -2.39 -9.04
C GLU A 44 7.96 -3.91 -8.91
N ARG A 45 8.25 -4.43 -7.71
CA ARG A 45 8.22 -5.88 -7.42
C ARG A 45 6.81 -6.45 -7.50
N ALA A 46 5.82 -5.75 -6.97
CA ALA A 46 4.42 -6.17 -7.02
C ALA A 46 3.89 -6.23 -8.45
N ILE A 47 4.16 -5.20 -9.27
CA ILE A 47 3.76 -5.16 -10.69
C ILE A 47 4.31 -6.39 -11.42
N LYS A 48 5.61 -6.71 -11.26
CA LYS A 48 6.21 -7.89 -11.89
C LYS A 48 5.53 -9.20 -11.50
N LYS A 49 5.11 -9.34 -10.23
CA LYS A 49 4.37 -10.52 -9.77
C LYS A 49 2.98 -10.60 -10.41
N ILE A 50 2.24 -9.50 -10.41
CA ILE A 50 0.88 -9.43 -10.96
C ILE A 50 0.90 -9.72 -12.46
N GLU A 51 1.82 -9.11 -13.21
CA GLU A 51 1.94 -9.28 -14.66
C GLU A 51 2.14 -10.74 -15.09
N GLY A 52 2.84 -11.54 -14.29
CA GLY A 52 3.12 -12.94 -14.60
C GLY A 52 2.08 -13.95 -14.12
N THR A 53 1.14 -13.56 -13.24
CA THR A 53 0.31 -14.54 -12.51
C THR A 53 -1.19 -14.26 -12.53
N TRP A 54 -1.63 -13.03 -12.81
CA TRP A 54 -3.02 -12.62 -12.67
C TRP A 54 -3.78 -12.64 -14.00
N ALA A 55 -5.10 -12.82 -13.91
CA ALA A 55 -6.02 -12.63 -15.03
C ALA A 55 -6.00 -11.17 -15.50
N ILE A 56 -6.37 -10.93 -16.77
CA ILE A 56 -6.17 -9.62 -17.40
C ILE A 56 -6.94 -8.50 -16.69
N GLU A 57 -8.17 -8.78 -16.25
CA GLU A 57 -9.07 -7.81 -15.60
C GLU A 57 -8.52 -7.40 -14.23
N ASP A 58 -8.21 -8.38 -13.36
CA ASP A 58 -7.64 -8.13 -12.03
C ASP A 58 -6.25 -7.49 -12.12
N LYS A 59 -5.45 -7.87 -13.12
CA LYS A 59 -4.12 -7.29 -13.35
C LYS A 59 -4.23 -5.79 -13.65
N ASP A 60 -5.08 -5.41 -14.59
CA ASP A 60 -5.20 -4.01 -15.00
C ASP A 60 -5.72 -3.15 -13.86
N LEU A 61 -6.65 -3.68 -13.06
CA LEU A 61 -7.16 -3.06 -11.85
C LEU A 61 -6.06 -2.88 -10.78
N ALA A 62 -5.31 -3.93 -10.48
CA ALA A 62 -4.22 -3.88 -9.50
C ALA A 62 -3.11 -2.89 -9.90
N ILE A 63 -2.73 -2.86 -11.18
CA ILE A 63 -1.76 -1.90 -11.71
C ILE A 63 -2.31 -0.48 -11.61
N ARG A 64 -3.60 -0.27 -11.89
CA ARG A 64 -4.25 1.04 -11.74
C ARG A 64 -4.18 1.53 -10.30
N TYR A 65 -4.44 0.66 -9.32
CA TYR A 65 -4.32 1.03 -7.91
C TYR A 65 -2.89 1.39 -7.51
N ILE A 66 -1.92 0.56 -7.89
CA ILE A 66 -0.50 0.86 -7.63
C ILE A 66 -0.14 2.22 -8.23
N LYS A 67 -0.58 2.49 -9.46
CA LYS A 67 -0.32 3.78 -10.10
C LYS A 67 -1.03 4.94 -9.40
N ALA A 68 -2.26 4.76 -8.95
CA ALA A 68 -2.98 5.79 -8.21
C ALA A 68 -2.30 6.11 -6.86
N VAL A 69 -1.87 5.09 -6.13
CA VAL A 69 -1.20 5.25 -4.84
C VAL A 69 0.19 5.91 -5.02
N TYR A 70 0.94 5.49 -6.03
CA TYR A 70 2.32 5.93 -6.23
C TYR A 70 2.44 7.23 -7.05
N TYR A 71 1.68 7.37 -8.14
CA TYR A 71 1.77 8.49 -9.09
C TYR A 71 0.66 9.54 -8.91
N THR A 72 0.16 9.74 -7.69
CA THR A 72 -0.72 10.89 -7.40
C THR A 72 0.06 12.20 -7.55
N ASN A 73 0.06 12.72 -8.79
CA ASN A 73 0.32 14.07 -9.29
C ASN A 73 1.30 14.94 -8.47
N THR A 74 2.51 14.45 -8.18
CA THR A 74 3.59 15.31 -7.65
C THR A 74 4.95 14.90 -8.17
N ASP A 75 5.85 15.87 -8.31
CA ASP A 75 7.23 15.71 -8.81
C ASP A 75 8.18 14.88 -7.89
N LYS A 76 7.66 14.26 -6.82
CA LYS A 76 8.45 13.48 -5.87
C LYS A 76 7.78 12.16 -5.53
N ASP A 77 8.58 11.10 -5.57
CA ASP A 77 8.23 9.75 -5.13
C ASP A 77 7.90 9.76 -3.62
N PRO A 78 6.86 9.04 -3.17
CA PRO A 78 6.57 8.91 -1.74
C PRO A 78 7.66 8.08 -1.04
N GLU A 79 8.09 8.55 0.14
CA GLU A 79 9.05 7.82 0.97
C GLU A 79 8.38 6.68 1.73
N ASN A 80 7.15 6.88 2.20
CA ASN A 80 6.38 5.85 2.90
C ASN A 80 4.91 5.87 2.47
N VAL A 81 4.29 4.71 2.40
CA VAL A 81 2.87 4.54 2.08
C VAL A 81 2.18 3.71 3.15
N PHE A 82 1.01 4.15 3.60
CA PHE A 82 0.14 3.35 4.45
C PHE A 82 -1.10 2.92 3.65
N MET A 83 -1.20 1.63 3.38
CA MET A 83 -2.27 1.07 2.58
C MET A 83 -3.35 0.45 3.47
N ASP A 84 -4.61 0.77 3.18
CA ASP A 84 -5.80 0.25 3.86
C ASP A 84 -6.56 -0.70 2.93
N LYS A 85 -6.75 -1.93 3.39
CA LYS A 85 -7.41 -3.00 2.65
C LYS A 85 -8.90 -2.75 2.47
N HIS A 86 -9.53 -2.01 3.38
CA HIS A 86 -10.98 -1.79 3.36
C HIS A 86 -11.43 -1.12 2.07
N ILE A 87 -10.59 -0.26 1.49
CA ILE A 87 -10.87 0.40 0.21
C ILE A 87 -11.18 -0.64 -0.87
N PHE A 88 -10.37 -1.70 -0.96
CA PHE A 88 -10.55 -2.75 -1.96
C PHE A 88 -11.67 -3.73 -1.58
N LEU A 89 -11.90 -3.96 -0.28
CA LEU A 89 -13.01 -4.81 0.18
C LEU A 89 -14.37 -4.22 -0.17
N GLU A 90 -14.50 -2.89 -0.05
CA GLU A 90 -15.74 -2.16 -0.36
C GLU A 90 -15.97 -2.02 -1.86
N GLU A 91 -14.91 -1.83 -2.66
CA GLU A 91 -15.03 -1.53 -4.10
C GLU A 91 -14.93 -2.76 -5.01
N ASP A 92 -14.02 -3.70 -4.73
CA ASP A 92 -13.64 -4.78 -5.68
C ASP A 92 -13.88 -6.19 -5.14
N GLY A 93 -14.24 -6.31 -3.86
CA GLY A 93 -14.58 -7.56 -3.21
C GLY A 93 -13.42 -8.29 -2.54
N GLU A 94 -13.78 -9.29 -1.75
CA GLU A 94 -12.86 -9.96 -0.82
C GLU A 94 -11.72 -10.71 -1.53
N GLU A 95 -11.99 -11.39 -2.63
CA GLU A 95 -10.99 -12.18 -3.36
C GLU A 95 -9.87 -11.30 -3.91
N PHE A 96 -10.24 -10.23 -4.65
CA PHE A 96 -9.28 -9.26 -5.17
C PHE A 96 -8.50 -8.59 -4.05
N ALA A 97 -9.19 -8.07 -3.02
CA ALA A 97 -8.56 -7.38 -1.91
C ALA A 97 -7.54 -8.28 -1.19
N ASN A 98 -7.89 -9.55 -0.95
CA ASN A 98 -7.00 -10.54 -0.35
C ASN A 98 -5.77 -10.82 -1.22
N ALA A 99 -5.98 -11.07 -2.51
CA ALA A 99 -4.90 -11.35 -3.45
C ALA A 99 -3.95 -10.15 -3.58
N PHE A 100 -4.51 -8.95 -3.72
CA PHE A 100 -3.74 -7.72 -3.90
C PHE A 100 -2.89 -7.42 -2.66
N PHE A 101 -3.49 -7.44 -1.47
CA PHE A 101 -2.76 -7.22 -0.22
C PHE A 101 -1.66 -8.24 -0.01
N LYS A 102 -1.91 -9.51 -0.34
CA LYS A 102 -0.90 -10.57 -0.22
C LYS A 102 0.31 -10.26 -1.10
N VAL A 103 0.11 -9.89 -2.37
CA VAL A 103 1.21 -9.56 -3.27
C VAL A 103 2.01 -8.36 -2.77
N ILE A 104 1.34 -7.28 -2.34
CA ILE A 104 2.01 -6.10 -1.78
C ILE A 104 2.82 -6.47 -0.54
N ASN A 105 2.25 -7.25 0.37
CA ASN A 105 2.93 -7.63 1.61
C ASN A 105 4.18 -8.49 1.35
N GLU A 106 4.07 -9.48 0.45
CA GLU A 106 5.22 -10.27 0.04
C GLU A 106 6.29 -9.45 -0.68
N ALA A 107 5.90 -8.42 -1.44
CA ALA A 107 6.83 -7.52 -2.11
C ALA A 107 7.54 -6.56 -1.13
N ASN A 108 6.88 -6.24 -0.01
CA ASN A 108 7.37 -5.33 1.02
C ASN A 108 8.30 -6.01 2.04
N ALA A 109 8.20 -7.34 2.21
CA ALA A 109 9.01 -8.12 3.15
C ALA A 109 10.45 -8.41 2.68
N VAL A 110 10.82 -7.93 1.48
CA VAL A 110 12.14 -8.11 0.84
C VAL A 110 12.97 -6.84 1.01
#